data_AF-A0A3M1UCN6-F1
#
_entry.id   AF-A0A3M1UCN6-F1
#
_cell.length_a   1.000
_cell.length_b   1.000
_cell.length_c   1.000
_cell.angle_alpha   90.00
_cell.angle_beta   90.00
_cell.angle_gamma   90.00
#
_symmetry.space_group_name_H-M   'P 1'
#
loop_
_entity.id
_entity.type
_entity.pdbx_description
1 polymer ?
#
loop_
_entity_poly.entity_id
_entity_poly.type
_entity_poly.pdbx_seq_one_letter_code
_entity_poly.pdbx_strand_id
1 'polypeptide(L)'
;MKQLEHELSGFLLFGGIMTPELRKTAAELLFQFLFEPTFDARAALQASQIPALYPHWAQLLDKLFQQHNLQKLTRHNEDFALSVTREALEWCKSTFKLFERQSPLFDEEQQLQLLRAQPRSLKAEKWIELAEELKIRYPRQSRTWGFYAIQLQKMRSAGTSSSPPSREDDILIQNLLDDWEKQLKTKRKQVEAAFIEQSFEQYYQQLSQKVEKLDSLGKQLFPYYSFLGMSWNAGIENWNKIDWHQLEEYAYTLQQDKELRQLAELLGRFHLNATYIREQALLKEQQQPEWKPNPYGKSEIIGITYSDQLSAILPSEVALLSQPETELIFHKKLVEKKLLTFQYRSFDLSARRQEEELVEQQSETTDKGPIIMCVDTSGSMFGQPERVAKALAFAILELALREKRKAFLISFSTAIQ
;
A
#
# COMPACT_ATOMS: atom_id res chain seq x y z
N MET A 1 -10.44 4.12 2.41
CA MET A 1 -9.78 4.51 1.13
C MET A 1 -8.27 4.35 1.15
N LYS A 2 -7.48 5.14 1.90
CA LYS A 2 -6.01 4.94 1.99
C LYS A 2 -5.61 3.55 2.53
N GLN A 3 -6.40 3.00 3.45
CA GLN A 3 -6.19 1.66 4.02
C GLN A 3 -6.45 0.55 3.00
N LEU A 4 -7.55 0.65 2.23
CA LEU A 4 -7.87 -0.23 1.09
C LEU A 4 -6.76 -0.21 0.03
N GLU A 5 -6.24 0.98 -0.32
CA GLU A 5 -5.14 1.14 -1.28
C GLU A 5 -3.81 0.55 -0.78
N HIS A 6 -3.50 0.72 0.50
CA HIS A 6 -2.29 0.18 1.11
C HIS A 6 -2.35 -1.36 1.19
N GLU A 7 -3.47 -1.91 1.66
CA GLU A 7 -3.68 -3.35 1.86
C GLU A 7 -3.88 -4.11 0.54
N LEU A 8 -4.45 -3.48 -0.49
CA LEU A 8 -4.66 -4.09 -1.82
C LEU A 8 -3.61 -3.68 -2.86
N SER A 9 -2.59 -2.91 -2.48
CA SER A 9 -1.52 -2.43 -3.37
C SER A 9 -0.91 -3.54 -4.24
N GLY A 10 -0.72 -4.75 -3.68
CA GLY A 10 -0.19 -5.91 -4.39
C GLY A 10 -1.10 -6.48 -5.49
N PHE A 11 -2.41 -6.22 -5.45
CA PHE A 11 -3.36 -6.56 -6.52
C PHE A 11 -3.54 -5.39 -7.49
N LEU A 12 -3.63 -4.16 -6.97
CA LEU A 12 -3.80 -2.94 -7.76
C LEU A 12 -2.60 -2.66 -8.68
N LEU A 13 -1.39 -3.08 -8.28
CA LEU A 13 -0.17 -2.87 -9.07
C LEU A 13 0.19 -4.06 -9.97
N PHE A 14 -0.06 -5.32 -9.56
CA PHE A 14 0.49 -6.52 -10.23
C PHE A 14 -0.55 -7.55 -10.73
N GLY A 15 -1.80 -7.15 -10.94
CA GLY A 15 -2.82 -7.95 -11.61
C GLY A 15 -2.65 -7.89 -13.13
N GLY A 16 -2.54 -9.06 -13.77
CA GLY A 16 -2.50 -9.15 -15.24
C GLY A 16 -3.89 -9.01 -15.92
N ILE A 17 -4.94 -8.88 -15.12
CA ILE A 17 -6.32 -8.61 -15.55
C ILE A 17 -6.61 -7.12 -15.37
N MET A 18 -7.19 -6.48 -16.39
CA MET A 18 -7.63 -5.07 -16.37
C MET A 18 -6.52 -4.03 -16.14
N THR A 19 -6.79 -2.78 -16.53
CA THR A 19 -5.92 -1.65 -16.19
C THR A 19 -5.92 -1.43 -14.66
N PRO A 20 -4.86 -0.83 -14.09
CA PRO A 20 -4.80 -0.53 -12.66
C PRO A 20 -6.02 0.26 -12.16
N GLU A 21 -6.50 1.21 -12.97
CA GLU A 21 -7.68 2.02 -12.67
C GLU A 21 -8.95 1.17 -12.57
N LEU A 22 -9.19 0.29 -13.53
CA LEU A 22 -10.37 -0.58 -13.52
C LEU A 22 -10.31 -1.63 -12.41
N ARG A 23 -9.11 -2.11 -12.06
CA ARG A 23 -8.90 -2.97 -10.89
C ARG A 23 -9.28 -2.25 -9.59
N LYS A 24 -8.92 -0.97 -9.48
CA LYS A 24 -9.31 -0.13 -8.33
C LYS A 24 -10.82 0.02 -8.27
N THR A 25 -11.46 0.38 -9.39
CA THR A 25 -12.91 0.48 -9.46
C THR A 25 -13.61 -0.83 -9.08
N ALA A 26 -13.16 -1.98 -9.60
CA ALA A 26 -13.74 -3.28 -9.26
C ALA A 26 -13.61 -3.61 -7.76
N ALA A 27 -12.45 -3.34 -7.17
CA ALA A 27 -12.22 -3.53 -5.73
C ALA A 27 -13.10 -2.61 -4.87
N GLU A 28 -13.26 -1.35 -5.27
CA GLU A 28 -14.12 -0.38 -4.59
C GLU A 28 -15.59 -0.78 -4.66
N LEU A 29 -16.07 -1.20 -5.83
CA LEU A 29 -17.44 -1.69 -6.02
C LEU A 29 -17.74 -2.91 -5.15
N LEU A 30 -16.82 -3.89 -5.11
CA LEU A 30 -16.94 -5.06 -4.25
C LEU A 30 -16.96 -4.70 -2.77
N PHE A 31 -16.04 -3.85 -2.32
CA PHE A 31 -15.99 -3.43 -0.92
C PHE A 31 -17.25 -2.65 -0.51
N GLN A 32 -17.69 -1.69 -1.33
CA GLN A 32 -18.90 -0.90 -1.06
C GLN A 32 -20.16 -1.76 -1.05
N PHE A 33 -20.28 -2.72 -1.97
CA PHE A 33 -21.37 -3.70 -1.95
C PHE A 33 -21.44 -4.46 -0.62
N LEU A 34 -20.29 -4.90 -0.10
CA LEU A 34 -20.20 -5.70 1.12
C LEU A 34 -20.41 -4.86 2.38
N PHE A 35 -19.94 -3.61 2.41
CA PHE A 35 -19.98 -2.76 3.59
C PHE A 35 -21.27 -1.93 3.70
N GLU A 36 -21.73 -1.36 2.58
CA GLU A 36 -22.87 -0.45 2.51
C GLU A 36 -24.11 -1.13 1.88
N PRO A 37 -25.16 -1.41 2.66
CA PRO A 37 -26.35 -2.13 2.18
C PRO A 37 -27.23 -1.28 1.24
N THR A 38 -27.11 0.04 1.30
CA THR A 38 -27.83 0.99 0.44
C THR A 38 -27.12 1.25 -0.89
N PHE A 39 -25.90 0.75 -1.05
CA PHE A 39 -25.11 0.98 -2.25
C PHE A 39 -25.59 0.09 -3.39
N ASP A 40 -26.03 0.71 -4.49
CA ASP A 40 -26.42 0.00 -5.71
C ASP A 40 -25.17 -0.34 -6.54
N ALA A 41 -24.53 -1.45 -6.19
CA ALA A 41 -23.34 -1.94 -6.86
C ALA A 41 -23.59 -2.28 -8.34
N ARG A 42 -24.82 -2.64 -8.72
CA ARG A 42 -25.18 -2.94 -10.11
C ARG A 42 -25.24 -1.68 -10.94
N ALA A 43 -25.92 -0.64 -10.46
CA ALA A 43 -25.96 0.64 -11.14
C ALA A 43 -24.54 1.23 -11.29
N ALA A 44 -23.73 1.15 -10.24
CA ALA A 44 -22.35 1.62 -10.25
C ALA A 44 -21.45 0.79 -11.20
N LEU A 45 -21.65 -0.53 -11.29
CA LEU A 45 -20.98 -1.39 -12.27
C LEU A 45 -21.35 -1.02 -13.71
N GLN A 46 -22.63 -0.76 -13.98
CA GLN A 46 -23.10 -0.34 -15.32
C GLN A 46 -22.60 1.04 -15.72
N ALA A 47 -22.41 1.95 -14.76
CA ALA A 47 -21.80 3.26 -14.99
C ALA A 47 -20.28 3.20 -15.23
N SER A 48 -19.63 2.08 -14.92
CA SER A 48 -18.19 1.89 -15.12
C SER A 48 -17.85 1.47 -16.56
N GLN A 49 -16.57 1.53 -16.93
CA GLN A 49 -16.09 1.04 -18.24
C GLN A 49 -15.90 -0.50 -18.26
N ILE A 50 -16.08 -1.19 -17.12
CA ILE A 50 -15.83 -2.63 -16.98
C ILE A 50 -16.75 -3.46 -17.90
N PRO A 51 -18.08 -3.22 -17.98
CA PRO A 51 -18.95 -4.00 -18.87
C PRO A 51 -18.60 -3.87 -20.35
N ALA A 52 -18.14 -2.69 -20.79
CA ALA A 52 -17.79 -2.44 -22.18
C ALA A 52 -16.47 -3.13 -22.60
N LEU A 53 -15.47 -3.12 -21.72
CA LEU A 53 -14.14 -3.66 -22.01
C LEU A 53 -13.98 -5.13 -21.62
N TYR A 54 -14.67 -5.55 -20.56
CA TYR A 54 -14.55 -6.87 -19.93
C TYR A 54 -15.94 -7.43 -19.54
N PRO A 55 -16.81 -7.75 -20.53
CA PRO A 55 -18.19 -8.14 -20.29
C PRO A 55 -18.35 -9.40 -19.44
N HIS A 56 -17.48 -10.40 -19.62
CA HIS A 56 -17.49 -11.62 -18.81
C HIS A 56 -17.20 -11.33 -17.34
N TRP A 57 -16.21 -10.48 -17.05
CA TRP A 57 -15.92 -10.06 -15.69
C TRP A 57 -17.07 -9.28 -15.05
N ALA A 58 -17.76 -8.44 -15.81
CA ALA A 58 -18.94 -7.74 -15.32
C ALA A 58 -20.08 -8.71 -14.95
N GLN A 59 -20.29 -9.78 -15.72
CA GLN A 59 -21.28 -10.82 -15.39
C GLN A 59 -20.94 -11.56 -14.09
N LEU A 60 -19.66 -11.88 -13.86
CA LEU A 60 -19.22 -12.56 -12.65
C LEU A 60 -19.35 -11.66 -11.41
N LEU A 61 -19.01 -10.37 -11.54
CA LEU A 61 -19.24 -9.37 -10.49
C LEU A 61 -20.73 -9.23 -10.18
N ASP A 62 -21.59 -9.17 -11.22
CA ASP A 62 -23.04 -9.12 -11.01
C ASP A 62 -23.57 -10.37 -10.29
N LYS A 63 -23.02 -11.56 -10.59
CA LYS A 63 -23.35 -12.79 -9.86
C LYS A 63 -22.88 -12.75 -8.40
N LEU A 64 -21.71 -12.16 -8.10
CA LEU A 64 -21.29 -11.92 -6.71
C LEU A 64 -22.22 -10.94 -5.99
N PHE A 65 -22.69 -9.88 -6.66
CA PHE A 65 -23.61 -8.90 -6.09
C PHE A 65 -25.01 -9.47 -5.77
N GLN A 66 -25.33 -10.68 -6.26
CA GLN A 66 -26.56 -11.39 -5.92
C GLN A 66 -26.46 -12.16 -4.58
N GLN A 67 -25.26 -12.29 -4.00
CA GLN A 67 -25.06 -12.96 -2.71
C GLN A 67 -25.54 -12.09 -1.54
N HIS A 68 -26.86 -11.98 -1.38
CA HIS A 68 -27.48 -11.19 -0.32
C HIS A 68 -27.10 -11.68 1.09
N ASN A 69 -26.82 -12.97 1.27
CA ASN A 69 -26.40 -13.50 2.56
C ASN A 69 -24.99 -13.01 2.92
N LEU A 70 -24.07 -12.93 1.95
CA LEU A 70 -22.74 -12.39 2.17
C LEU A 70 -22.81 -10.91 2.58
N GLN A 71 -23.61 -10.11 1.87
CA GLN A 71 -23.83 -8.70 2.21
C GLN A 71 -24.46 -8.52 3.61
N LYS A 72 -25.42 -9.38 3.99
CA LYS A 72 -26.01 -9.34 5.35
C LYS A 72 -24.97 -9.58 6.43
N LEU A 73 -24.03 -10.50 6.22
CA LEU A 73 -23.01 -10.87 7.19
C LEU A 73 -21.89 -9.82 7.30
N THR A 74 -21.54 -9.14 6.20
CA THR A 74 -20.46 -8.14 6.16
C THR A 74 -20.92 -6.71 6.49
N ARG A 75 -22.24 -6.46 6.50
CA ARG A 75 -22.82 -5.14 6.73
C ARG A 75 -22.27 -4.50 8.01
N HIS A 76 -21.81 -3.25 7.91
CA HIS A 76 -21.24 -2.45 9.02
C HIS A 76 -19.96 -3.02 9.67
N ASN A 77 -19.35 -4.08 9.09
CA ASN A 77 -18.07 -4.61 9.54
C ASN A 77 -17.01 -4.41 8.45
N GLU A 78 -16.24 -3.33 8.59
CA GLU A 78 -15.20 -2.95 7.64
C GLU A 78 -14.13 -4.04 7.48
N ASP A 79 -13.60 -4.57 8.58
CA ASP A 79 -12.54 -5.58 8.54
C ASP A 79 -12.99 -6.88 7.84
N PHE A 80 -14.24 -7.28 8.08
CA PHE A 80 -14.80 -8.46 7.41
C PHE A 80 -15.04 -8.22 5.92
N ALA A 81 -15.64 -7.08 5.56
CA ALA A 81 -15.81 -6.69 4.16
C ALA A 81 -14.47 -6.59 3.43
N LEU A 82 -13.42 -6.05 4.07
CA LEU A 82 -12.06 -6.00 3.54
C LEU A 82 -11.49 -7.40 3.29
N SER A 83 -11.67 -8.31 4.25
CA SER A 83 -11.14 -9.69 4.16
C SER A 83 -11.80 -10.48 3.03
N VAL A 84 -13.12 -10.36 2.87
CA VAL A 84 -13.87 -10.95 1.77
C VAL A 84 -13.45 -10.36 0.42
N THR A 85 -13.32 -9.03 0.36
CA THR A 85 -12.84 -8.34 -0.85
C THR A 85 -11.44 -8.84 -1.23
N ARG A 86 -10.55 -8.97 -0.25
CA ARG A 86 -9.19 -9.46 -0.46
C ARG A 86 -9.14 -10.89 -0.99
N GLU A 87 -9.91 -11.82 -0.42
CA GLU A 87 -9.99 -13.20 -0.93
C GLU A 87 -10.44 -13.21 -2.39
N ALA A 88 -11.49 -12.44 -2.73
CA ALA A 88 -11.99 -12.38 -4.11
C ALA A 88 -10.93 -11.85 -5.09
N LEU A 89 -10.17 -10.82 -4.70
CA LEU A 89 -9.11 -10.26 -5.55
C LEU A 89 -7.88 -11.18 -5.64
N GLU A 90 -7.50 -11.84 -4.56
CA GLU A 90 -6.43 -12.86 -4.57
C GLU A 90 -6.82 -14.04 -5.46
N TRP A 91 -8.07 -14.49 -5.38
CA TRP A 91 -8.62 -15.49 -6.29
C TRP A 91 -8.49 -15.04 -7.75
N CYS A 92 -8.97 -13.85 -8.11
CA CYS A 92 -8.84 -13.30 -9.47
C CYS A 92 -7.38 -13.33 -9.98
N LYS A 93 -6.44 -12.87 -9.15
CA LYS A 93 -5.00 -12.85 -9.49
C LYS A 93 -4.44 -14.26 -9.68
N SER A 94 -4.82 -15.19 -8.81
CA SER A 94 -4.33 -16.58 -8.86
C SER A 94 -4.87 -17.32 -10.08
N THR A 95 -6.16 -17.14 -10.39
CA THR A 95 -6.84 -17.75 -11.55
C THR A 95 -6.22 -17.25 -12.85
N PHE A 96 -5.90 -15.96 -12.96
CA PHE A 96 -5.22 -15.43 -14.14
C PHE A 96 -3.81 -16.01 -14.33
N LYS A 97 -3.02 -16.07 -13.26
CA LYS A 97 -1.68 -16.69 -13.33
C LYS A 97 -1.77 -18.16 -13.73
N LEU A 98 -2.81 -18.86 -13.28
CA LEU A 98 -3.05 -20.25 -13.63
C LEU A 98 -3.43 -20.40 -15.10
N PHE A 99 -4.29 -19.51 -15.61
CA PHE A 99 -4.62 -19.40 -17.03
C PHE A 99 -3.37 -19.16 -17.90
N GLU A 100 -2.52 -18.18 -17.54
CA GLU A 100 -1.30 -17.91 -18.30
C GLU A 100 -0.35 -19.11 -18.35
N ARG A 101 -0.25 -19.88 -17.26
CA ARG A 101 0.60 -21.08 -17.18
C ARG A 101 0.03 -22.26 -17.95
N GLN A 102 -1.29 -22.41 -17.99
CA GLN A 102 -1.98 -23.55 -18.59
C GLN A 102 -2.61 -23.20 -19.94
N SER A 103 -2.28 -22.05 -20.52
CA SER A 103 -2.92 -21.57 -21.74
C SER A 103 -2.72 -22.57 -22.87
N PRO A 104 -3.79 -23.17 -23.42
CA PRO A 104 -3.69 -24.09 -24.55
C PRO A 104 -3.27 -23.39 -25.85
N LEU A 105 -3.13 -22.06 -25.81
CA LEU A 105 -2.71 -21.22 -26.93
C LEU A 105 -1.23 -20.84 -26.88
N PHE A 106 -0.49 -21.24 -25.83
CA PHE A 106 0.91 -20.86 -25.66
C PHE A 106 1.77 -21.23 -26.87
N ASP A 107 1.66 -22.46 -27.36
CA ASP A 107 2.42 -22.94 -28.52
C ASP A 107 2.05 -22.18 -29.80
N GLU A 108 0.76 -21.86 -29.97
CA GLU A 108 0.26 -21.11 -31.12
C GLU A 108 0.73 -19.64 -31.11
N GLU A 109 0.77 -19.01 -29.94
CA GLU A 109 1.30 -17.65 -29.74
C GLU A 109 2.81 -17.59 -30.00
N GLN A 110 3.58 -18.56 -29.49
CA GLN A 110 5.02 -18.68 -29.74
C GLN A 110 5.31 -18.86 -31.24
N GLN A 111 4.55 -19.74 -31.91
CA GLN A 111 4.70 -19.96 -33.34
C GLN A 111 4.47 -18.67 -34.14
N LEU A 112 3.40 -17.92 -33.84
CA LEU A 112 3.11 -16.65 -34.50
C LEU A 112 4.22 -15.61 -34.26
N GLN A 113 4.73 -15.49 -33.02
CA GLN A 113 5.81 -14.56 -32.69
C GLN A 113 7.11 -14.87 -33.46
N LEU A 114 7.50 -16.15 -33.51
CA LEU A 114 8.68 -16.60 -34.26
C LEU A 114 8.55 -16.26 -35.75
N LEU A 115 7.37 -16.51 -36.33
CA LEU A 115 7.11 -16.25 -37.74
C LEU A 115 7.05 -14.76 -38.09
N ARG A 116 6.61 -13.91 -37.16
CA ARG A 116 6.72 -12.46 -37.30
C ARG A 116 8.16 -11.96 -37.21
N ALA A 117 8.96 -12.51 -36.29
CA ALA A 117 10.35 -12.12 -36.13
C ALA A 117 11.21 -12.52 -37.34
N GLN A 118 10.91 -13.66 -37.96
CA GLN A 118 11.64 -14.18 -39.11
C GLN A 118 10.72 -14.73 -40.21
N PRO A 119 10.01 -13.87 -40.97
CA PRO A 119 9.07 -14.32 -42.01
C PRO A 119 9.75 -15.10 -43.14
N ARG A 120 11.02 -14.78 -43.40
CA ARG A 120 11.86 -15.41 -44.44
C ARG A 120 12.50 -16.73 -44.03
N SER A 121 12.28 -17.18 -42.79
CA SER A 121 12.81 -18.47 -42.30
C SER A 121 12.11 -19.68 -42.93
N LEU A 122 10.87 -19.50 -43.40
CA LEU A 122 10.06 -20.57 -43.99
C LEU A 122 10.12 -20.57 -45.52
N LYS A 123 10.20 -21.78 -46.09
CA LYS A 123 9.95 -22.01 -47.52
C LYS A 123 8.46 -21.86 -47.83
N ALA A 124 8.12 -21.51 -49.07
CA ALA A 124 6.74 -21.34 -49.54
C ALA A 124 5.83 -22.57 -49.27
N GLU A 125 6.39 -23.78 -49.29
CA GLU A 125 5.67 -25.03 -48.98
C GLU A 125 5.11 -25.04 -47.56
N LYS A 126 5.91 -24.61 -46.58
CA LYS A 126 5.51 -24.56 -45.17
C LYS A 126 4.44 -23.50 -44.91
N TRP A 127 4.39 -22.43 -45.71
CA TRP A 127 3.32 -21.43 -45.65
C TRP A 127 1.98 -21.98 -46.15
N ILE A 128 2.00 -22.83 -47.18
CA ILE A 128 0.79 -23.51 -47.69
C ILE A 128 0.29 -24.53 -46.65
N GLU A 129 1.19 -25.33 -46.07
CA GLU A 129 0.84 -26.26 -44.98
C GLU A 129 0.22 -25.53 -43.79
N LEU A 130 0.83 -24.43 -43.37
CA LEU A 130 0.33 -23.59 -42.28
C LEU A 130 -1.07 -23.02 -42.60
N ALA A 131 -1.32 -22.57 -43.82
CA ALA A 131 -2.64 -22.09 -44.22
C ALA A 131 -3.72 -23.19 -44.17
N GLU A 132 -3.41 -24.42 -44.56
CA GLU A 132 -4.32 -25.56 -44.44
C GLU A 132 -4.51 -26.00 -42.98
N GLU A 133 -3.47 -25.95 -42.14
CA GLU A 133 -3.58 -26.20 -40.70
C GLU A 133 -4.47 -25.14 -40.01
N LEU A 134 -4.32 -23.87 -40.35
CA LEU A 134 -5.16 -22.79 -39.82
C LEU A 134 -6.63 -22.96 -40.23
N LYS A 135 -6.88 -23.46 -41.44
CA LYS A 135 -8.23 -23.80 -41.91
C LYS A 135 -8.90 -24.88 -41.05
N ILE A 136 -8.14 -25.87 -40.59
CA ILE A 136 -8.62 -26.90 -39.66
C ILE A 136 -8.82 -26.33 -38.25
N ARG A 137 -7.87 -25.54 -37.74
CA ARG A 137 -7.92 -24.94 -36.39
C ARG A 137 -8.99 -23.84 -36.25
N TYR A 138 -9.34 -23.17 -37.34
CA TYR A 138 -10.30 -22.05 -37.37
C TYR A 138 -11.39 -22.28 -38.44
N PRO A 139 -12.34 -23.21 -38.20
CA PRO A 139 -13.32 -23.62 -39.20
C PRO A 139 -14.27 -22.50 -39.62
N ARG A 140 -14.56 -21.54 -38.73
CA ARG A 140 -15.40 -20.36 -39.01
C ARG A 140 -14.77 -19.41 -40.04
N GLN A 141 -13.45 -19.42 -40.19
CA GLN A 141 -12.70 -18.58 -41.13
C GLN A 141 -12.06 -19.40 -42.26
N SER A 142 -12.55 -20.62 -42.48
CA SER A 142 -12.05 -21.56 -43.51
C SER A 142 -11.95 -20.97 -44.91
N ARG A 143 -12.83 -20.02 -45.27
CA ARG A 143 -12.78 -19.29 -46.55
C ARG A 143 -11.58 -18.35 -46.66
N THR A 144 -11.21 -17.68 -45.58
CA THR A 144 -10.05 -16.77 -45.51
C THR A 144 -8.75 -17.55 -45.62
N TRP A 145 -8.63 -18.65 -44.87
CA TRP A 145 -7.45 -19.53 -44.93
C TRP A 145 -7.33 -20.24 -46.28
N GLY A 146 -8.45 -20.67 -46.85
CA GLY A 146 -8.51 -21.24 -48.20
C GLY A 146 -8.09 -20.24 -49.29
N PHE A 147 -8.42 -18.95 -49.15
CA PHE A 147 -7.94 -17.92 -50.05
C PHE A 147 -6.41 -17.82 -50.02
N TYR A 148 -5.81 -17.74 -48.84
CA TYR A 148 -4.34 -17.68 -48.70
C TYR A 148 -3.66 -18.94 -49.26
N ALA A 149 -4.17 -20.14 -48.97
CA ALA A 149 -3.64 -21.40 -49.49
C ALA A 149 -3.66 -21.44 -51.03
N ILE A 150 -4.76 -21.02 -51.67
CA ILE A 150 -4.90 -20.99 -53.13
C ILE A 150 -3.97 -19.94 -53.76
N GLN A 151 -3.84 -18.75 -53.16
CA GLN A 151 -2.96 -17.70 -53.69
C GLN A 151 -1.48 -18.11 -53.58
N LEU A 152 -1.06 -18.68 -52.46
CA LEU A 152 0.30 -19.20 -52.27
C LEU A 152 0.62 -20.35 -53.26
N GLN A 153 -0.36 -21.21 -53.57
CA GLN A 153 -0.20 -22.27 -54.59
C GLN A 153 -0.08 -21.71 -56.01
N LYS A 154 -0.89 -20.70 -56.38
CA LYS A 154 -0.83 -20.05 -57.70
C LYS A 154 0.51 -19.35 -57.93
N MET A 155 1.01 -18.64 -56.91
CA MET A 155 2.29 -17.92 -56.97
C MET A 155 3.48 -18.89 -57.12
N ARG A 156 3.42 -20.06 -56.47
CA ARG A 156 4.39 -21.15 -56.67
C ARG A 156 4.36 -21.70 -58.10
N SER A 157 3.18 -21.88 -58.69
CA SER A 157 3.07 -22.38 -60.08
C SER A 157 3.54 -21.36 -61.13
N ALA A 158 3.58 -20.07 -60.80
CA ALA A 158 3.97 -18.99 -61.69
C ALA A 158 5.47 -18.63 -61.60
N GLY A 159 6.13 -18.89 -60.47
CA GLY A 159 7.56 -18.63 -60.25
C GLY A 159 8.45 -19.81 -60.62
N THR A 160 9.41 -19.61 -61.54
CA THR A 160 10.55 -20.53 -61.70
C THR A 160 11.38 -20.52 -60.41
N SER A 161 11.81 -21.71 -59.99
CA SER A 161 12.31 -22.12 -58.66
C SER A 161 13.51 -21.37 -58.05
N SER A 162 13.89 -20.20 -58.54
CA SER A 162 15.10 -19.46 -58.12
C SER A 162 14.99 -17.93 -58.16
N SER A 163 13.80 -17.35 -58.38
CA SER A 163 13.65 -15.88 -58.29
C SER A 163 13.48 -15.43 -56.83
N PRO A 164 14.07 -14.29 -56.42
CA PRO A 164 13.88 -13.75 -55.07
C PRO A 164 12.39 -13.47 -54.79
N PRO A 165 11.92 -13.62 -53.55
CA PRO A 165 10.53 -13.39 -53.19
C PRO A 165 10.10 -12.00 -53.65
N SER A 166 8.97 -11.94 -54.35
CA SER A 166 8.43 -10.69 -54.85
C SER A 166 7.90 -9.85 -53.69
N ARG A 167 7.80 -8.52 -53.86
CA ARG A 167 7.14 -7.66 -52.86
C ARG A 167 5.69 -8.09 -52.59
N GLU A 168 5.05 -8.72 -53.56
CA GLU A 168 3.67 -9.22 -53.46
C GLU A 168 3.58 -10.43 -52.52
N ASP A 169 4.59 -11.30 -52.48
CA ASP A 169 4.69 -12.42 -51.54
C ASP A 169 4.83 -11.94 -50.09
N ASP A 170 5.70 -10.94 -49.87
CA ASP A 170 5.92 -10.35 -48.55
C ASP A 170 4.62 -9.71 -48.00
N ILE A 171 3.84 -9.03 -48.86
CA ILE A 171 2.54 -8.43 -48.49
C ILE A 171 1.52 -9.52 -48.15
N LEU A 172 1.45 -10.59 -48.94
CA LEU A 172 0.48 -11.66 -48.71
C LEU A 172 0.75 -12.43 -47.41
N ILE A 173 2.03 -12.67 -47.09
CA ILE A 173 2.45 -13.29 -45.82
C ILE A 173 2.14 -12.36 -44.64
N GLN A 174 2.39 -11.05 -44.76
CA GLN A 174 2.04 -10.09 -43.71
C GLN A 174 0.54 -10.07 -43.44
N ASN A 175 -0.30 -10.04 -44.47
CA ASN A 175 -1.75 -10.08 -44.32
C ASN A 175 -2.24 -11.38 -43.66
N LEU A 176 -1.65 -12.52 -44.03
CA LEU A 176 -1.94 -13.82 -43.39
C LEU A 176 -1.62 -13.78 -41.89
N LEU A 177 -0.44 -13.28 -41.52
CA LEU A 177 -0.01 -13.18 -40.12
C LEU A 177 -0.90 -12.22 -39.32
N ASP A 178 -1.31 -11.09 -39.92
CA ASP A 178 -2.19 -10.12 -39.28
C ASP A 178 -3.60 -10.68 -39.07
N ASP A 179 -4.14 -11.40 -40.05
CA ASP A 179 -5.42 -12.07 -39.91
C ASP A 179 -5.36 -13.20 -38.88
N TRP A 180 -4.24 -13.93 -38.82
CA TRP A 180 -4.04 -14.97 -37.80
C TRP A 180 -3.93 -14.35 -36.41
N GLU A 181 -3.21 -13.25 -36.25
CA GLU A 181 -3.15 -12.52 -34.99
C GLU A 181 -4.54 -12.07 -34.52
N LYS A 182 -5.37 -11.53 -35.43
CA LYS A 182 -6.75 -11.14 -35.10
C LYS A 182 -7.60 -12.33 -34.64
N GLN A 183 -7.50 -13.46 -35.33
CA GLN A 183 -8.25 -14.67 -34.96
C GLN A 183 -7.74 -15.27 -33.64
N LEU A 184 -6.42 -15.29 -33.43
CA LEU A 184 -5.81 -15.78 -32.21
C LEU A 184 -6.20 -14.93 -31.00
N LYS A 185 -6.20 -13.59 -31.14
CA LYS A 185 -6.72 -12.67 -30.10
C LYS A 185 -8.19 -12.95 -29.76
N THR A 186 -9.01 -13.20 -30.77
CA THR A 186 -10.44 -13.51 -30.57
C THR A 186 -10.63 -14.85 -29.86
N LYS A 187 -9.89 -15.88 -30.29
CA LYS A 187 -9.88 -17.22 -29.67
C LYS A 187 -9.37 -17.14 -28.23
N ARG A 188 -8.29 -16.40 -27.97
CA ARG A 188 -7.76 -16.16 -26.62
C ARG A 188 -8.82 -15.59 -25.69
N LYS A 189 -9.53 -14.53 -26.11
CA LYS A 189 -10.62 -13.96 -25.32
C LYS A 189 -11.71 -14.98 -24.99
N GLN A 190 -12.07 -15.84 -25.93
CA GLN A 190 -13.09 -16.89 -25.73
C GLN A 190 -12.63 -17.98 -24.76
N VAL A 191 -11.39 -18.47 -24.93
CA VAL A 191 -10.82 -19.50 -24.05
C VAL A 191 -10.59 -18.95 -22.64
N GLU A 192 -10.11 -17.72 -22.53
CA GLU A 192 -9.96 -17.01 -21.26
C GLU A 192 -11.31 -16.88 -20.55
N ALA A 193 -12.35 -16.41 -21.26
CA ALA A 193 -13.70 -16.29 -20.70
C ALA A 193 -14.24 -17.63 -20.18
N ALA A 194 -14.16 -18.69 -21.00
CA ALA A 194 -14.65 -20.02 -20.61
C ALA A 194 -13.88 -20.59 -19.40
N PHE A 195 -12.57 -20.38 -19.35
CA PHE A 195 -11.72 -20.81 -18.24
C PHE A 195 -12.07 -20.08 -16.93
N ILE A 196 -12.26 -18.76 -17.00
CA ILE A 196 -12.65 -17.95 -15.85
C ILE A 196 -14.05 -18.33 -15.37
N GLU A 197 -15.02 -18.49 -16.27
CA GLU A 197 -16.38 -18.91 -15.92
C GLU A 197 -16.38 -20.26 -15.19
N GLN A 198 -15.66 -21.26 -15.71
CA GLN A 198 -15.55 -22.57 -15.06
C GLN A 198 -14.89 -22.47 -13.67
N SER A 199 -13.79 -21.72 -13.56
CA SER A 199 -13.08 -21.53 -12.30
C SER A 199 -13.92 -20.75 -11.28
N PHE A 200 -14.71 -19.80 -11.76
CA PHE A 200 -15.59 -18.98 -10.94
C PHE A 200 -16.73 -19.80 -10.35
N GLU A 201 -17.33 -20.73 -11.10
CA GLU A 201 -18.38 -21.59 -10.53
C GLU A 201 -17.88 -22.40 -9.34
N GLN A 202 -16.67 -22.94 -9.42
CA GLN A 202 -16.06 -23.68 -8.30
C GLN A 202 -15.84 -22.76 -7.09
N TYR A 203 -15.27 -21.58 -7.32
CA TYR A 203 -15.09 -20.58 -6.27
C TYR A 203 -16.41 -20.12 -5.65
N TYR A 204 -17.41 -19.85 -6.48
CA TYR A 204 -18.73 -19.40 -6.06
C TYR A 204 -19.46 -20.45 -5.22
N GLN A 205 -19.32 -21.74 -5.56
CA GLN A 205 -19.84 -22.82 -4.74
C GLN A 205 -19.16 -22.88 -3.36
N GLN A 206 -17.84 -22.77 -3.31
CA GLN A 206 -17.09 -22.74 -2.04
C GLN A 206 -17.46 -21.53 -1.20
N LEU A 207 -17.58 -20.35 -1.83
CA LEU A 207 -18.01 -19.11 -1.19
C LEU A 207 -19.42 -19.25 -0.62
N SER A 208 -20.35 -19.82 -1.40
CA SER A 208 -21.73 -20.04 -0.95
C SER A 208 -21.78 -20.97 0.27
N GLN A 209 -21.01 -22.05 0.26
CA GLN A 209 -20.89 -22.95 1.41
C GLN A 209 -20.29 -22.27 2.65
N LYS A 210 -19.29 -21.40 2.49
CA LYS A 210 -18.75 -20.56 3.59
C LYS A 210 -19.85 -19.69 4.19
N VAL A 211 -20.57 -18.99 3.33
CA VAL A 211 -21.62 -18.05 3.71
C VAL A 211 -22.77 -18.75 4.41
N GLU A 212 -23.24 -19.89 3.90
CA GLU A 212 -24.31 -20.67 4.54
C GLU A 212 -23.90 -21.20 5.92
N LYS A 213 -22.67 -21.70 6.05
CA LYS A 213 -22.14 -22.12 7.36
C LYS A 213 -22.09 -20.95 8.34
N LEU A 214 -21.58 -19.79 7.92
CA LEU A 214 -21.56 -18.61 8.78
C LEU A 214 -22.96 -18.11 9.12
N ASP A 215 -23.90 -18.11 8.18
CA ASP A 215 -25.28 -17.69 8.43
C ASP A 215 -25.97 -18.62 9.44
N SER A 216 -25.69 -19.93 9.37
CA SER A 216 -26.18 -20.91 10.36
C SER A 216 -25.63 -20.66 11.77
N LEU A 217 -24.41 -20.13 11.88
CA LEU A 217 -23.76 -19.76 13.14
C LEU A 217 -24.06 -18.31 13.57
N GLY A 218 -24.54 -17.48 12.63
CA GLY A 218 -24.55 -16.01 12.69
C GLY A 218 -25.60 -15.40 13.60
N LYS A 219 -26.61 -16.17 14.04
CA LYS A 219 -27.61 -15.69 15.01
C LYS A 219 -27.04 -15.53 16.42
N GLN A 220 -25.98 -16.28 16.75
CA GLN A 220 -25.35 -16.28 18.08
C GLN A 220 -24.00 -15.55 18.10
N LEU A 221 -23.34 -15.42 16.94
CA LEU A 221 -21.99 -14.85 16.81
C LEU A 221 -21.96 -13.37 16.39
N PHE A 222 -23.10 -12.67 16.35
CA PHE A 222 -23.18 -11.27 15.90
C PHE A 222 -22.16 -10.31 16.56
N PRO A 223 -21.88 -10.40 17.88
CA PRO A 223 -20.84 -9.57 18.50
C PRO A 223 -19.41 -9.84 17.99
N TYR A 224 -19.17 -11.00 17.37
CA TYR A 224 -17.85 -11.54 17.08
C TYR A 224 -17.51 -11.58 15.58
N TYR A 225 -18.29 -10.91 14.72
CA TYR A 225 -17.98 -10.85 13.28
C TYR A 225 -16.60 -10.25 12.96
N SER A 226 -16.02 -9.42 13.84
CA SER A 226 -14.64 -8.93 13.68
C SER A 226 -13.61 -10.07 13.70
N PHE A 227 -13.83 -11.11 14.52
CA PHE A 227 -13.02 -12.33 14.52
C PHE A 227 -13.20 -13.16 13.25
N LEU A 228 -14.41 -13.20 12.71
CA LEU A 228 -14.71 -13.89 11.46
C LEU A 228 -14.00 -13.26 10.25
N GLY A 229 -13.77 -11.94 10.26
CA GLY A 229 -12.94 -11.27 9.26
C GLY A 229 -11.52 -11.83 9.18
N MET A 230 -10.84 -12.00 10.31
CA MET A 230 -9.47 -12.53 10.32
C MET A 230 -9.39 -14.03 9.97
N SER A 231 -10.40 -14.80 10.36
CA SER A 231 -10.45 -16.25 10.09
C SER A 231 -11.04 -16.59 8.71
N TRP A 232 -11.57 -15.60 7.98
CA TRP A 232 -12.08 -15.75 6.61
C TRP A 232 -11.02 -16.35 5.68
N ASN A 233 -9.80 -15.81 5.72
CA ASN A 233 -8.68 -16.28 4.89
C ASN A 233 -8.07 -17.59 5.40
N ALA A 234 -8.32 -17.98 6.65
CA ALA A 234 -7.77 -19.19 7.25
C ALA A 234 -8.49 -20.48 6.76
N GLY A 235 -9.59 -20.33 6.02
CA GLY A 235 -10.29 -21.42 5.34
C GLY A 235 -11.33 -22.14 6.19
N ILE A 236 -12.30 -22.78 5.51
CA ILE A 236 -13.42 -23.53 6.10
C ILE A 236 -12.93 -24.66 7.01
N GLU A 237 -11.79 -25.29 6.66
CA GLU A 237 -11.23 -26.40 7.43
C GLU A 237 -10.83 -25.99 8.85
N ASN A 238 -10.41 -24.74 9.04
CA ASN A 238 -10.12 -24.23 10.38
C ASN A 238 -11.40 -23.89 11.15
N TRP A 239 -12.49 -23.51 10.47
CA TRP A 239 -13.79 -23.32 11.13
C TRP A 239 -14.40 -24.63 11.63
N ASN A 240 -14.16 -25.74 10.94
CA ASN A 240 -14.60 -27.06 11.43
C ASN A 240 -13.84 -27.51 12.69
N LYS A 241 -12.66 -26.95 12.97
CA LYS A 241 -11.88 -27.22 14.19
C LYS A 241 -12.29 -26.34 15.37
N ILE A 242 -13.02 -25.26 15.11
CA ILE A 242 -13.51 -24.36 16.14
C ILE A 242 -14.75 -25.00 16.77
N ASP A 243 -14.70 -25.24 18.07
CA ASP A 243 -15.88 -25.63 18.83
C ASP A 243 -16.76 -24.39 19.07
N TRP A 244 -17.68 -24.15 18.13
CA TRP A 244 -18.58 -23.00 18.15
C TRP A 244 -19.51 -23.00 19.36
N HIS A 245 -19.84 -24.19 19.90
CA HIS A 245 -20.68 -24.31 21.09
C HIS A 245 -19.93 -23.81 22.34
N GLN A 246 -18.64 -24.12 22.47
CA GLN A 246 -17.82 -23.58 23.57
C GLN A 246 -17.64 -22.06 23.47
N LEU A 247 -17.43 -21.53 22.27
CA LEU A 247 -17.37 -20.08 22.08
C LEU A 247 -18.69 -19.40 22.44
N GLU A 248 -19.82 -20.02 22.11
CA GLU A 248 -21.13 -19.53 22.52
C GLU A 248 -21.31 -19.54 24.04
N GLU A 249 -20.88 -20.60 24.73
CA GLU A 249 -20.93 -20.68 26.19
C GLU A 249 -20.09 -19.56 26.85
N TYR A 250 -18.91 -19.29 26.32
CA TYR A 250 -18.06 -18.19 26.80
C TYR A 250 -18.68 -16.83 26.54
N ALA A 251 -19.24 -16.61 25.34
CA ALA A 251 -19.96 -15.40 24.99
C ALA A 251 -21.15 -15.16 25.92
N TYR A 252 -21.96 -16.18 26.17
CA TYR A 252 -23.12 -16.10 27.05
C TYR A 252 -22.72 -15.79 28.49
N THR A 253 -21.69 -16.47 29.01
CA THR A 253 -21.15 -16.24 30.36
C THR A 253 -20.69 -14.79 30.53
N LEU A 254 -19.97 -14.25 29.54
CA LEU A 254 -19.58 -12.84 29.49
C LEU A 254 -20.78 -11.90 29.39
N GLN A 255 -21.85 -12.26 28.68
CA GLN A 255 -22.99 -11.38 28.53
C GLN A 255 -23.85 -11.27 29.80
N GLN A 256 -23.96 -12.37 30.55
CA GLN A 256 -24.75 -12.42 31.77
C GLN A 256 -24.07 -11.75 32.95
N ASP A 257 -22.74 -11.86 33.04
CA ASP A 257 -22.00 -11.40 34.20
C ASP A 257 -21.50 -9.95 34.03
N LYS A 258 -22.11 -9.03 34.79
CA LYS A 258 -21.76 -7.62 34.79
C LYS A 258 -20.34 -7.38 35.32
N GLU A 259 -19.88 -8.19 36.26
CA GLU A 259 -18.54 -8.04 36.84
C GLU A 259 -17.47 -8.46 35.83
N LEU A 260 -17.70 -9.55 35.09
CA LEU A 260 -16.78 -9.98 34.03
C LEU A 260 -16.71 -8.98 32.88
N ARG A 261 -17.83 -8.35 32.48
CA ARG A 261 -17.81 -7.24 31.51
C ARG A 261 -17.02 -6.04 32.02
N GLN A 262 -17.27 -5.63 33.26
CA GLN A 262 -16.54 -4.51 33.86
C GLN A 262 -15.06 -4.81 33.98
N LEU A 263 -14.69 -6.06 34.30
CA LEU A 263 -13.31 -6.50 34.41
C LEU A 263 -12.62 -6.53 33.03
N ALA A 264 -13.31 -7.03 31.99
CA ALA A 264 -12.82 -6.96 30.61
C ALA A 264 -12.64 -5.50 30.13
N GLU A 265 -13.60 -4.62 30.43
CA GLU A 265 -13.49 -3.19 30.13
C GLU A 265 -12.38 -2.51 30.92
N LEU A 266 -12.21 -2.83 32.21
CA LEU A 266 -11.17 -2.28 33.06
C LEU A 266 -9.78 -2.71 32.57
N LEU A 267 -9.58 -3.98 32.26
CA LEU A 267 -8.34 -4.48 31.68
C LEU A 267 -8.04 -3.80 30.33
N GLY A 268 -9.08 -3.51 29.55
CA GLY A 268 -8.97 -2.71 28.35
C GLY A 268 -8.58 -1.25 28.57
N ARG A 269 -9.25 -0.57 29.50
CA ARG A 269 -9.06 0.86 29.80
C ARG A 269 -7.78 1.15 30.56
N PHE A 270 -7.35 0.27 31.47
CA PHE A 270 -6.07 0.41 32.19
C PHE A 270 -4.89 0.53 31.22
N HIS A 271 -5.02 0.01 30.00
CA HIS A 271 -3.96 0.06 28.99
C HIS A 271 -4.04 1.29 28.08
N LEU A 272 -5.20 1.98 27.98
CA LEU A 272 -5.31 3.29 27.33
C LEU A 272 -4.63 4.38 28.15
N ASN A 273 -4.68 4.27 29.48
CA ASN A 273 -4.07 5.22 30.42
C ASN A 273 -2.59 4.92 30.71
N ALA A 274 -2.08 3.77 30.25
CA ALA A 274 -0.66 3.42 30.31
C ALA A 274 0.11 3.93 29.07
N THR A 275 -0.38 4.99 28.42
CA THR A 275 0.48 5.87 27.63
C THR A 275 1.51 6.48 28.56
N TYR A 276 2.66 5.82 28.68
CA TYR A 276 3.84 6.44 29.24
C TYR A 276 4.08 7.74 28.48
N ILE A 277 3.83 8.88 29.12
CA ILE A 277 4.45 10.14 28.70
C ILE A 277 5.93 9.93 29.00
N ARG A 278 6.67 9.42 28.01
CA ARG A 278 8.12 9.37 28.10
C ARG A 278 8.61 10.77 27.76
N GLU A 279 8.66 11.63 28.76
CA GLU A 279 9.29 12.94 28.64
C GLU A 279 10.77 12.72 28.28
N GLN A 280 11.11 12.87 27.00
CA GLN A 280 12.50 12.92 26.58
C GLN A 280 12.93 14.39 26.62
N ALA A 281 13.68 14.77 27.65
CA ALA A 281 14.38 16.04 27.66
C ALA A 281 15.49 15.98 26.59
N LEU A 282 15.30 16.67 25.47
CA LEU A 282 16.29 16.83 24.42
C LEU A 282 17.00 18.17 24.61
N LEU A 283 18.27 18.13 24.98
CA LEU A 283 19.14 19.32 24.99
C LEU A 283 19.53 19.63 23.54
N LYS A 284 18.98 20.72 22.97
CA LYS A 284 19.42 21.26 21.67
C LYS A 284 20.29 22.49 21.93
N GLU A 285 21.58 22.42 21.58
CA GLU A 285 22.46 23.60 21.54
C GLU A 285 22.11 24.46 20.31
N GLN A 286 21.72 25.71 20.53
CA GLN A 286 21.58 26.69 19.45
C GLN A 286 22.66 27.78 19.57
N GLN A 287 23.24 28.18 18.44
CA GLN A 287 24.16 29.32 18.37
C GLN A 287 23.45 30.52 17.75
N GLN A 288 23.40 31.63 18.49
CA GLN A 288 22.86 32.89 17.97
C GLN A 288 23.96 33.96 17.84
N PRO A 289 23.93 34.78 16.76
CA PRO A 289 24.88 35.88 16.59
C PRO A 289 24.61 37.02 17.57
N GLU A 290 25.66 37.52 18.23
CA GLU A 290 25.65 38.61 19.21
C GLU A 290 26.78 39.62 18.89
N TRP A 291 26.43 40.89 18.75
CA TRP A 291 27.39 41.98 18.51
C TRP A 291 28.05 42.43 19.82
N LYS A 292 29.38 42.35 19.90
CA LYS A 292 30.15 42.77 21.07
C LYS A 292 31.01 44.00 20.77
N PRO A 293 31.05 45.01 21.66
CA PRO A 293 31.90 46.17 21.46
C PRO A 293 33.38 45.77 21.53
N ASN A 294 34.13 46.11 20.48
CA ASN A 294 35.58 45.96 20.43
C ASN A 294 36.25 47.31 20.74
N PRO A 295 36.94 47.44 21.89
CA PRO A 295 37.56 48.69 22.31
C PRO A 295 38.80 49.09 21.49
N TYR A 296 39.34 48.21 20.64
CA TYR A 296 40.55 48.45 19.85
C TYR A 296 40.28 48.85 18.40
N GLY A 297 39.06 48.66 17.90
CA GLY A 297 38.73 49.00 16.53
C GLY A 297 38.49 50.50 16.34
N LYS A 298 38.85 51.03 15.17
CA LYS A 298 38.68 52.44 14.78
C LYS A 298 37.60 52.65 13.72
N SER A 299 36.46 51.94 13.80
CA SER A 299 35.44 52.00 12.74
C SER A 299 34.58 53.25 12.77
N GLU A 300 34.18 53.73 13.96
CA GLU A 300 33.27 54.88 14.09
C GLU A 300 33.79 55.87 15.13
N ILE A 301 33.75 57.18 14.81
CA ILE A 301 34.10 58.25 15.74
C ILE A 301 32.88 58.56 16.60
N ILE A 302 32.98 58.35 17.90
CA ILE A 302 31.90 58.59 18.86
C ILE A 302 32.07 59.89 19.65
N GLY A 303 33.25 60.51 19.61
CA GLY A 303 33.51 61.76 20.34
C GLY A 303 34.97 62.18 20.34
N ILE A 304 35.30 63.07 21.28
CA ILE A 304 36.66 63.58 21.52
C ILE A 304 37.03 63.27 22.97
N THR A 305 38.24 62.75 23.19
CA THR A 305 38.77 62.42 24.51
C THR A 305 40.22 62.91 24.66
N TYR A 306 40.70 62.99 25.89
CA TYR A 306 42.10 63.26 26.17
C TYR A 306 42.92 61.97 26.08
N SER A 307 44.03 62.00 25.34
CA SER A 307 44.94 60.88 25.15
C SER A 307 46.34 61.37 24.78
N ASP A 308 47.30 60.45 24.69
CA ASP A 308 48.62 60.64 24.09
C ASP A 308 48.70 60.05 22.66
N GLN A 309 47.58 59.56 22.11
CA GLN A 309 47.55 58.86 20.83
C GLN A 309 47.63 59.81 19.63
N LEU A 310 48.86 60.05 19.16
CA LEU A 310 49.14 60.92 18.01
C LEU A 310 48.39 60.56 16.72
N SER A 311 48.08 59.27 16.49
CA SER A 311 47.35 58.83 15.28
C SER A 311 45.90 59.33 15.20
N ALA A 312 45.34 59.79 16.31
CA ALA A 312 43.95 60.22 16.43
C ALA A 312 43.85 61.69 16.88
N ILE A 313 44.95 62.43 16.87
CA ILE A 313 45.00 63.79 17.42
C ILE A 313 44.14 64.76 16.61
N LEU A 314 43.52 65.72 17.31
CA LEU A 314 42.77 66.77 16.64
C LEU A 314 43.71 67.72 15.90
N PRO A 315 43.31 68.22 14.72
CA PRO A 315 44.08 69.23 13.98
C PRO A 315 44.39 70.50 14.79
N SER A 316 43.53 70.86 15.74
CA SER A 316 43.73 72.00 16.63
C SER A 316 44.92 71.83 17.58
N GLU A 317 45.20 70.60 18.03
CA GLU A 317 46.40 70.33 18.83
C GLU A 317 47.65 70.32 17.95
N VAL A 318 47.56 69.80 16.71
CA VAL A 318 48.68 69.85 15.74
C VAL A 318 49.06 71.29 15.42
N ALA A 319 48.09 72.20 15.34
CA ALA A 319 48.34 73.61 15.08
C ALA A 319 49.27 74.27 16.13
N LEU A 320 49.30 73.76 17.37
CA LEU A 320 50.21 74.27 18.42
C LEU A 320 51.69 74.05 18.08
N LEU A 321 52.02 73.11 17.20
CA LEU A 321 53.39 72.88 16.72
C LEU A 321 53.88 73.95 15.73
N SER A 322 53.02 74.89 15.32
CA SER A 322 53.36 75.86 14.26
C SER A 322 54.31 76.97 14.71
N GLN A 323 54.37 77.26 16.02
CA GLN A 323 55.23 78.32 16.59
C GLN A 323 56.01 77.76 17.79
N PRO A 324 57.29 78.14 17.99
CA PRO A 324 58.12 77.61 19.09
C PRO A 324 57.52 77.86 20.49
N GLU A 325 56.81 78.98 20.65
CA GLU A 325 56.18 79.39 21.91
C GLU A 325 54.99 78.48 22.27
N THR A 326 54.18 78.08 21.28
CA THR A 326 53.03 77.18 21.47
C THR A 326 53.41 75.71 21.42
N GLU A 327 54.55 75.38 20.81
CA GLU A 327 55.07 74.02 20.71
C GLU A 327 55.34 73.43 22.11
N LEU A 328 55.84 74.25 23.05
CA LEU A 328 56.05 73.83 24.43
C LEU A 328 54.74 73.40 25.11
N ILE A 329 53.61 74.03 24.76
CA ILE A 329 52.28 73.67 25.27
C ILE A 329 51.85 72.30 24.74
N PHE A 330 52.13 72.01 23.47
CA PHE A 330 51.89 70.70 22.87
C PHE A 330 52.69 69.61 23.58
N HIS A 331 54.01 69.81 23.75
CA HIS A 331 54.88 68.83 24.42
C HIS A 331 54.44 68.58 25.86
N LYS A 332 54.06 69.64 26.59
CA LYS A 332 53.49 69.51 27.93
C LYS A 332 52.22 68.66 27.92
N LYS A 333 51.27 68.95 27.03
CA LYS A 333 50.03 68.18 26.90
C LYS A 333 50.28 66.72 26.50
N LEU A 334 51.26 66.45 25.64
CA LEU A 334 51.64 65.11 25.23
C LEU A 334 52.16 64.29 26.42
N VAL A 335 53.08 64.85 27.21
CA VAL A 335 53.64 64.18 28.40
C VAL A 335 52.57 63.96 29.48
N GLU A 336 51.66 64.92 29.65
CA GLU A 336 50.53 64.79 30.58
C GLU A 336 49.39 63.89 30.06
N LYS A 337 49.48 63.37 28.82
CA LYS A 337 48.42 62.60 28.13
C LYS A 337 47.09 63.34 28.01
N LYS A 338 47.17 64.65 27.79
CA LYS A 338 46.05 65.60 27.69
C LYS A 338 45.92 66.21 26.29
N LEU A 339 46.36 65.52 25.25
CA LEU A 339 46.05 65.95 23.89
C LEU A 339 44.61 65.57 23.57
N LEU A 340 43.87 66.47 22.94
CA LEU A 340 42.55 66.15 22.40
C LEU A 340 42.72 65.20 21.19
N THR A 341 42.07 64.05 21.27
CA THR A 341 42.07 62.99 20.24
C THR A 341 40.65 62.50 19.94
N PHE A 342 40.39 62.00 18.73
CA PHE A 342 39.14 61.33 18.39
C PHE A 342 38.99 60.01 19.14
N GLN A 343 37.82 59.81 19.74
CA GLN A 343 37.44 58.57 20.40
C GLN A 343 36.69 57.66 19.42
N TYR A 344 37.15 56.42 19.29
CA TYR A 344 36.54 55.44 18.40
C TYR A 344 35.81 54.33 19.14
N ARG A 345 34.79 53.74 18.50
CA ARG A 345 34.14 52.51 18.93
C ARG A 345 33.93 51.59 17.73
N SER A 346 34.06 50.27 17.95
CA SER A 346 33.77 49.24 16.95
C SER A 346 32.95 48.11 17.57
N PHE A 347 32.27 47.32 16.73
CA PHE A 347 31.54 46.13 17.15
C PHE A 347 31.96 44.93 16.29
N ASP A 348 32.22 43.80 16.94
CA ASP A 348 32.53 42.53 16.29
C ASP A 348 31.36 41.55 16.47
N LEU A 349 31.10 40.75 15.44
CA LEU A 349 30.05 39.73 15.42
C LEU A 349 30.61 38.44 16.06
N SER A 350 30.01 38.01 17.17
CA SER A 350 30.42 36.80 17.91
C SER A 350 29.24 35.84 18.08
N ALA A 351 29.46 34.52 18.07
CA ALA A 351 28.40 33.54 18.31
C ALA A 351 28.28 33.23 19.81
N ARG A 352 27.08 33.38 20.39
CA ARG A 352 26.77 32.97 21.76
C ARG A 352 26.08 31.61 21.74
N ARG A 353 26.60 30.65 22.51
CA ARG A 353 25.93 29.37 22.76
C ARG A 353 24.88 29.56 23.83
N GLN A 354 23.66 29.10 23.56
CA GLN A 354 22.59 29.01 24.54
C GLN A 354 22.07 27.57 24.52
N GLU A 355 22.09 26.93 25.69
CA GLU A 355 21.45 25.64 25.93
C GLU A 355 20.01 25.93 26.36
N GLU A 356 19.03 25.50 25.57
CA GLU A 356 17.63 25.51 25.98
C GLU A 356 17.15 24.06 26.18
N GLU A 357 16.61 23.77 27.37
CA GLU A 357 15.85 22.55 27.62
C GLU A 357 14.47 22.68 26.97
N LEU A 358 14.30 22.01 25.82
CA LEU A 358 12.98 21.86 25.20
C LEU A 358 12.37 20.54 25.66
N VAL A 359 11.33 20.63 26.49
CA VAL A 359 10.44 19.50 26.78
C VAL A 359 9.49 19.37 25.58
N GLU A 360 9.89 18.60 24.56
CA GLU A 360 8.97 18.19 23.50
C GLU A 360 8.00 17.15 24.08
N GLN A 361 6.78 17.57 24.42
CA GLN A 361 5.67 16.63 24.60
C GLN A 361 5.25 16.11 23.23
N GLN A 362 5.99 15.14 22.71
CA GLN A 362 5.55 14.40 21.54
C GLN A 362 4.38 13.51 21.96
N SER A 363 3.16 13.90 21.58
CA SER A 363 2.07 12.95 21.46
C SER A 363 2.33 12.07 20.24
N GLU A 364 3.41 11.28 20.26
CA GLU A 364 3.52 10.16 19.34
C GLU A 364 2.41 9.19 19.75
N THR A 365 1.50 8.91 18.83
CA THR A 365 0.61 7.75 18.90
C THR A 365 1.49 6.51 18.85
N THR A 366 2.12 6.15 19.96
CA THR A 366 2.86 4.91 20.09
C THR A 366 1.87 3.78 19.81
N ASP A 367 2.17 2.96 18.80
CA ASP A 367 1.43 1.73 18.56
C ASP A 367 1.27 0.98 19.88
N LYS A 368 0.03 0.67 20.28
CA LYS A 368 -0.26 -0.04 21.52
C LYS A 368 0.54 -1.35 21.50
N GLY A 369 1.50 -1.54 22.40
CA GLY A 369 2.40 -2.71 22.40
C GLY A 369 1.64 -4.04 22.56
N PRO A 370 2.14 -5.23 22.20
CA PRO A 370 1.34 -6.46 22.19
C PRO A 370 0.69 -6.82 23.55
N ILE A 371 -0.45 -7.52 23.53
CA ILE A 371 -1.06 -8.16 24.71
C ILE A 371 -0.53 -9.59 24.82
N ILE A 372 -0.09 -9.99 26.00
CA ILE A 372 0.33 -11.37 26.29
C ILE A 372 -0.54 -11.89 27.43
N MET A 373 -1.38 -12.87 27.15
CA MET A 373 -2.28 -13.52 28.10
C MET A 373 -1.69 -14.85 28.50
N CYS A 374 -1.45 -15.04 29.79
CA CYS A 374 -1.02 -16.33 30.35
C CYS A 374 -2.20 -16.95 31.10
N VAL A 375 -2.73 -18.06 30.62
CA VAL A 375 -3.90 -18.74 31.20
C VAL A 375 -3.45 -20.04 31.86
N ASP A 376 -3.69 -20.14 33.16
CA ASP A 376 -3.45 -21.35 33.95
C ASP A 376 -4.52 -22.41 33.63
N THR A 377 -4.07 -23.60 33.24
CA THR A 377 -4.89 -24.79 32.99
C THR A 377 -4.53 -25.96 33.92
N SER A 378 -3.93 -25.67 35.07
CA SER A 378 -3.61 -26.64 36.12
C SER A 378 -4.88 -27.30 36.70
N GLY A 379 -4.69 -28.40 37.43
CA GLY A 379 -5.80 -29.18 37.99
C GLY A 379 -6.77 -28.39 38.89
N SER A 380 -6.31 -27.30 39.52
CA SER A 380 -7.16 -26.41 40.32
C SER A 380 -8.09 -25.52 39.49
N MET A 381 -7.80 -25.35 38.20
CA MET A 381 -8.62 -24.55 37.29
C MET A 381 -9.77 -25.36 36.68
N PHE A 382 -9.76 -26.69 36.82
CA PHE A 382 -10.74 -27.58 36.20
C PHE A 382 -12.19 -27.19 36.53
N GLY A 383 -13.02 -27.05 35.50
CA GLY A 383 -14.44 -26.71 35.63
C GLY A 383 -14.72 -25.22 35.44
N GLN A 384 -15.41 -24.60 36.40
CA GLN A 384 -15.88 -23.21 36.27
C GLN A 384 -14.74 -22.16 36.20
N PRO A 385 -13.65 -22.24 36.99
CA PRO A 385 -12.56 -21.26 36.93
C PRO A 385 -11.88 -21.19 35.55
N GLU A 386 -11.62 -22.34 34.93
CA GLU A 386 -11.06 -22.43 33.57
C GLU A 386 -12.01 -21.81 32.54
N ARG A 387 -13.32 -22.07 32.63
CA ARG A 387 -14.32 -21.48 31.72
C ARG A 387 -14.35 -19.97 31.83
N VAL A 388 -14.32 -19.43 33.05
CA VAL A 388 -14.29 -17.97 33.29
C VAL A 388 -12.99 -17.37 32.78
N ALA A 389 -11.84 -18.01 33.01
CA ALA A 389 -10.55 -17.54 32.51
C ALA A 389 -10.48 -17.51 30.97
N LYS A 390 -11.00 -18.56 30.30
CA LYS A 390 -11.08 -18.61 28.83
C LYS A 390 -12.04 -17.58 28.26
N ALA A 391 -13.21 -17.40 28.88
CA ALA A 391 -14.15 -16.34 28.50
C ALA A 391 -13.48 -14.97 28.61
N LEU A 392 -12.82 -14.67 29.73
CA LEU A 392 -12.12 -13.40 29.91
C LEU A 392 -10.99 -13.19 28.88
N ALA A 393 -10.17 -14.22 28.61
CA ALA A 393 -9.14 -14.17 27.58
C ALA A 393 -9.74 -13.89 26.18
N PHE A 394 -10.89 -14.48 25.89
CA PHE A 394 -11.62 -14.24 24.65
C PHE A 394 -12.12 -12.78 24.54
N ALA A 395 -12.65 -12.19 25.61
CA ALA A 395 -13.06 -10.78 25.61
C ALA A 395 -11.87 -9.81 25.46
N ILE A 396 -10.73 -10.11 26.09
CA ILE A 396 -9.51 -9.31 25.94
C ILE A 396 -8.97 -9.42 24.51
N LEU A 397 -9.03 -10.62 23.91
CA LEU A 397 -8.69 -10.82 22.51
C LEU A 397 -9.59 -9.97 21.60
N GLU A 398 -10.91 -9.97 21.83
CA GLU A 398 -11.85 -9.15 21.06
C GLU A 398 -11.49 -7.66 21.12
N LEU A 399 -11.14 -7.15 22.30
CA LEU A 399 -10.69 -5.78 22.45
C LEU A 399 -9.37 -5.53 21.71
N ALA A 400 -8.40 -6.44 21.85
CA ALA A 400 -7.12 -6.35 21.15
C ALA A 400 -7.31 -6.26 19.63
N LEU A 401 -8.25 -7.05 19.09
CA LEU A 401 -8.60 -7.06 17.68
C LEU A 401 -9.19 -5.73 17.22
N ARG A 402 -10.16 -5.18 17.96
CA ARG A 402 -10.76 -3.86 17.67
C ARG A 402 -9.72 -2.74 17.69
N GLU A 403 -8.71 -2.87 18.54
CA GLU A 403 -7.61 -1.91 18.66
C GLU A 403 -6.45 -2.18 17.67
N LYS A 404 -6.59 -3.15 16.76
CA LYS A 404 -5.55 -3.59 15.79
C LYS A 404 -4.21 -3.92 16.48
N ARG A 405 -4.31 -4.52 17.67
CA ARG A 405 -3.21 -4.80 18.58
C ARG A 405 -2.85 -6.29 18.55
N LYS A 406 -1.56 -6.62 18.47
CA LYS A 406 -1.10 -8.03 18.51
C LYS A 406 -1.46 -8.64 19.86
N ALA A 407 -2.03 -9.84 19.87
CA ALA A 407 -2.34 -10.59 21.09
C ALA A 407 -1.73 -12.00 21.02
N PHE A 408 -1.13 -12.44 22.11
CA PHE A 408 -0.55 -13.77 22.28
C PHE A 408 -1.21 -14.46 23.47
N LEU A 409 -1.53 -15.74 23.33
CA LEU A 409 -2.09 -16.56 24.39
C LEU A 409 -1.09 -17.68 24.72
N ILE A 410 -0.75 -17.82 25.99
CA ILE A 410 0.10 -18.88 26.53
C ILE A 410 -0.75 -19.67 27.52
N SER A 411 -1.11 -20.90 27.15
CA SER A 411 -1.74 -21.86 28.07
C SER A 411 -0.65 -22.64 28.80
N PHE A 412 -0.71 -22.73 30.13
CA PHE A 412 0.28 -23.48 30.91
C PHE A 412 -0.37 -24.32 31.99
N SER A 413 0.15 -25.54 32.19
CA SER A 413 -0.18 -26.41 33.32
C SER A 413 1.11 -26.97 33.93
N THR A 414 1.39 -28.27 33.76
CA THR A 414 2.70 -28.87 34.10
C THR A 414 3.77 -28.60 33.05
N ALA A 415 3.35 -28.23 31.84
CA ALA A 415 4.17 -27.74 30.73
C ALA A 415 3.37 -26.66 29.95
N ILE A 416 4.05 -25.94 29.05
CA ILE A 416 3.42 -25.01 28.10
C ILE A 416 2.68 -25.85 27.04
N GLN A 417 1.40 -25.55 26.80
CA GLN A 417 0.54 -26.27 25.84
C GLN A 417 0.43 -25.56 24.49
#